data_AF-A0A960D376-F1
#
_entry.id   AF-A0A960D376-F1
#
_cell.length_a   1.000
_cell.length_b   1.000
_cell.length_c   1.000
_cell.angle_alpha   90.00
_cell.angle_beta   90.00
_cell.angle_gamma   90.00
#
_symmetry.space_group_name_H-M   'P 1'
#
loop_
_entity.id
_entity.type
_entity.pdbx_description
1 polymer ?
#
loop_
_entity_poly.entity_id
_entity_poly.type
_entity_poly.pdbx_seq_one_letter_code
_entity_poly.pdbx_strand_id
1 'polypeptide(L)' 'MSEYSAPVGAPIWFDLVSSDPERAAEFYHEIFGWELATPPQEKFGGYQNFTLNGKQIAGLAP' A
#
# COMPACT_ATOMS: atom_id res chain seq x y z
N MET A 1 -18.59 -9.16 -0.26
CA MET A 1 -17.27 -9.77 -0.52
C MET A 1 -16.95 -10.68 0.65
N SER A 2 -16.54 -11.93 0.40
CA SER A 2 -16.06 -12.81 1.46
C SER A 2 -14.84 -12.20 2.14
N GLU A 3 -14.69 -12.44 3.43
CA GLU A 3 -13.50 -11.99 4.16
C GLU A 3 -12.26 -12.73 3.63
N TYR A 4 -11.23 -11.99 3.25
CA TYR A 4 -9.95 -12.57 2.83
C TYR A 4 -9.24 -13.18 4.04
N SER A 5 -8.77 -14.42 3.90
CA SER A 5 -7.96 -15.12 4.89
C SER A 5 -6.84 -15.86 4.18
N ALA A 6 -5.63 -15.77 4.73
CA ALA A 6 -4.46 -16.50 4.24
C ALA A 6 -4.00 -17.51 5.31
N PRO A 7 -3.47 -18.68 4.91
CA PRO A 7 -2.97 -19.65 5.88
C PRO A 7 -1.77 -19.11 6.64
N VAL A 8 -1.52 -19.68 7.82
CA VAL A 8 -0.38 -19.29 8.67
C VAL A 8 0.92 -19.48 7.89
N GLY A 9 1.74 -18.41 7.85
CA GLY A 9 3.02 -18.38 7.14
C GLY A 9 2.92 -17.99 5.66
N ALA A 10 1.72 -17.77 5.12
CA ALA A 10 1.59 -17.23 3.77
C ALA A 10 2.10 -15.77 3.67
N PRO A 11 2.70 -15.38 2.55
CA PRO A 11 2.99 -13.98 2.29
C PRO A 11 1.67 -13.20 2.13
N ILE A 12 1.47 -12.20 2.98
CA ILE A 12 0.26 -11.35 2.98
C ILE A 12 0.58 -9.87 2.78
N TRP A 13 1.87 -9.52 2.71
CA TRP A 13 2.34 -8.14 2.66
C TRP A 13 3.52 -8.03 1.70
N PHE A 14 3.59 -6.90 1.01
CA PHE A 14 4.71 -6.52 0.18
C PHE A 14 4.85 -4.99 0.21
N ASP A 15 6.06 -4.53 -0.15
CA ASP A 15 6.36 -3.11 -0.28
C ASP A 15 6.70 -2.80 -1.74
N LEU A 16 6.02 -1.79 -2.28
CA LEU A 16 6.38 -1.20 -3.56
C LEU A 16 7.46 -0.15 -3.31
N VAL A 17 8.61 -0.31 -3.96
CA VAL A 17 9.68 0.70 -3.96
C VAL A 17 9.63 1.43 -5.30
N SER A 18 9.53 2.75 -5.28
CA SER A 18 9.42 3.58 -6.47
C SER A 18 10.19 4.88 -6.30
N SER A 19 11.00 5.24 -7.31
CA SER A 19 11.65 6.55 -7.36
C SER A 19 10.66 7.73 -7.43
N ASP A 20 9.40 7.44 -7.74
CA ASP A 20 8.28 8.39 -7.75
C ASP A 20 7.07 7.75 -7.05
N PRO A 21 6.99 7.86 -5.70
CA PRO A 21 5.91 7.27 -4.92
C PRO A 21 4.54 7.86 -5.25
N GLU A 22 4.47 9.16 -5.53
CA GLU A 22 3.21 9.85 -5.84
C GLU A 22 2.61 9.32 -7.14
N ARG A 23 3.41 9.26 -8.21
CA ARG A 23 2.95 8.71 -9.49
C ARG A 23 2.61 7.22 -9.40
N ALA A 24 3.35 6.46 -8.60
CA ALA A 24 3.01 5.07 -8.34
C ALA A 24 1.65 4.95 -7.66
N ALA A 25 1.38 5.77 -6.64
CA ALA A 25 0.09 5.78 -5.96
C ALA A 25 -1.07 6.11 -6.89
N GLU A 26 -0.93 7.12 -7.76
CA GLU A 26 -1.92 7.45 -8.79
C GLU A 26 -2.19 6.27 -9.74
N PHE A 27 -1.14 5.59 -10.20
CA PHE A 27 -1.28 4.43 -11.08
C PHE A 27 -2.05 3.28 -10.44
N TYR A 28 -1.72 2.93 -9.19
CA TYR A 28 -2.42 1.85 -8.47
C TYR A 28 -3.82 2.27 -8.00
N HIS A 29 -4.06 3.57 -7.80
CA HIS A 29 -5.41 4.12 -7.60
C HIS A 29 -6.29 3.87 -8.82
N GLU A 30 -5.85 4.24 -10.02
CA GLU A 30 -6.64 4.12 -11.25
C GLU A 30 -6.98 2.65 -11.60
N ILE A 31 -6.05 1.72 -11.35
CA ILE A 31 -6.25 0.31 -11.74
C ILE A 31 -7.01 -0.48 -10.68
N PHE A 32 -6.71 -0.25 -9.39
CA PHE A 32 -7.19 -1.10 -8.30
C PHE A 32 -8.03 -0.37 -7.25
N GLY A 33 -8.18 0.95 -7.35
CA GLY A 33 -8.86 1.77 -6.35
C GLY A 33 -8.12 1.83 -5.02
N TRP A 34 -6.78 1.69 -5.04
CA TRP A 34 -5.98 1.81 -3.82
C TRP A 34 -5.86 3.28 -3.40
N GLU A 35 -5.80 3.51 -2.10
CA GLU A 35 -5.65 4.84 -1.51
C GLU A 35 -4.42 4.87 -0.58
N LEU A 36 -3.90 6.06 -0.27
CA LEU A 36 -2.83 6.20 0.73
C LEU A 36 -3.45 6.46 2.12
N ALA A 37 -3.09 5.64 3.10
CA ALA A 37 -3.63 5.72 4.46
C ALA A 37 -3.30 7.04 5.16
N THR A 38 -2.09 7.53 4.94
CA THR A 38 -1.52 8.71 5.61
C THR A 38 -0.52 9.42 4.69
N PRO A 39 -0.29 10.72 4.88
CA PRO A 39 0.81 11.43 4.23
C PRO A 39 2.19 10.80 4.51
N PRO A 40 3.22 11.08 3.68
CA PRO A 40 4.58 10.58 3.90
C PRO A 40 5.09 10.98 5.28
N GLN A 41 5.67 10.02 6.00
CA GLN A 41 6.22 10.27 7.34
C GLN A 41 7.75 10.28 7.27
N GLU A 42 8.37 11.46 7.46
CA GLU A 42 9.82 11.63 7.38
C GLU A 42 10.59 10.71 8.34
N LYS A 43 10.06 10.49 9.56
CA LYS A 43 10.63 9.58 10.56
C LYS A 43 10.74 8.11 10.09
N PHE A 44 10.03 7.74 9.03
CA PHE A 44 10.05 6.43 8.41
C PHE A 44 10.62 6.47 6.98
N GLY A 45 11.39 7.50 6.64
CA GLY A 45 12.00 7.64 5.32
C GLY A 45 10.98 7.86 4.20
N GLY A 46 9.81 8.43 4.51
CA GLY A 46 8.75 8.64 3.52
C GLY A 46 7.84 7.42 3.28
N TYR A 47 7.98 6.35 4.07
CA TYR A 47 7.13 5.16 3.96
C TYR A 47 5.65 5.47 4.19
N GLN A 48 4.78 4.88 3.37
CA GLN A 48 3.33 4.99 3.42
C GLN A 48 2.65 3.63 3.25
N ASN A 49 1.38 3.54 3.62
CA ASN A 49 0.57 2.35 3.42
C ASN A 49 -0.50 2.58 2.36
N PHE A 50 -0.64 1.63 1.43
CA PHE A 50 -1.82 1.52 0.60
C PHE A 50 -2.99 0.91 1.38
N THR A 51 -4.19 1.39 1.10
CA THR A 51 -5.45 0.88 1.61
C THR A 51 -6.41 0.53 0.49
N LEU A 52 -7.28 -0.44 0.75
CA LEU A 52 -8.45 -0.75 -0.07
C LEU A 52 -9.63 -1.00 0.86
N ASN A 53 -10.73 -0.25 0.68
CA ASN A 53 -11.89 -0.29 1.57
C ASN A 53 -11.52 -0.10 3.06
N GLY A 54 -10.59 0.82 3.34
CA GLY A 54 -10.11 1.11 4.70
C GLY A 54 -9.18 0.06 5.32
N LYS A 55 -8.86 -1.03 4.62
CA LYS A 55 -7.90 -2.05 5.09
C LYS A 55 -6.54 -1.80 4.47
N GLN A 56 -5.48 -1.87 5.27
CA GLN A 56 -4.10 -1.81 4.79
C GLN A 56 -3.76 -3.06 3.97
N ILE A 57 -3.09 -2.89 2.82
CA ILE A 57 -2.84 -3.98 1.87
C ILE A 57 -1.39 -4.07 1.36
N ALA A 58 -0.63 -2.97 1.39
CA ALA A 58 0.76 -2.93 0.95
C ALA A 58 1.46 -1.68 1.52
N GLY A 59 2.79 -1.68 1.44
CA GLY A 59 3.60 -0.49 1.67
C GLY A 59 4.03 0.20 0.39
N LEU A 60 4.40 1.48 0.52
CA LEU A 60 5.01 2.28 -0.50
C LEU A 60 6.24 2.98 0.09
N ALA A 61 7.39 2.81 -0.56
CA ALA A 61 8.66 3.42 -0.18
C ALA A 61 9.27 4.17 -1.39
N PRO A 62 9.98 5.28 -1.14
CA PRO A 62 10.90 5.89 -2.11
C PRO A 62 12.04 4.95 -2.54
#